data_AF-A0A496TQR4-F1
#
_entry.id   AF-A0A496TQR4-F1
#
_cell.length_a   1.000
_cell.length_b   1.000
_cell.length_c   1.000
_cell.angle_alpha   90.00
_cell.angle_beta   90.00
_cell.angle_gamma   90.00
#
_symmetry.space_group_name_H-M   'P 1'
#
loop_
_entity.id
_entity.type
_entity.pdbx_description
1 polymer ?
#
loop_
_entity_poly.entity_id
_entity_poly.type
_entity_poly.pdbx_seq_one_letter_code
_entity_poly.pdbx_strand_id
1 'polypeptide(L)'
;MGLIVDEAILAHPLKTRVIAEARIKTDSIDSNTLAHLLRLDLISRAYTSSFETRDLRNLLRFRMALVKVRTSLKNRVHAILDRNHIEEPTFKELLTSLEKLA
;
A
#
# COMPACT_ATOMS: atom_id res chain seq x y z
N MET A 1 -6.20 0.11 -21.25
CA MET A 1 -5.41 -1.05 -20.82
C MET A 1 -6.40 -2.15 -20.46
N GLY A 2 -6.70 -3.03 -21.42
CA GLY A 2 -7.84 -3.96 -21.33
C GLY A 2 -7.67 -5.00 -20.23
N LEU A 3 -8.70 -5.15 -19.40
CA LEU A 3 -8.83 -6.31 -18.53
C LEU A 3 -9.15 -7.52 -19.42
N ILE A 4 -8.33 -8.57 -19.32
CA ILE A 4 -8.50 -9.87 -20.01
C ILE A 4 -9.59 -10.73 -19.33
N VAL A 5 -10.18 -10.24 -18.23
CA VAL A 5 -11.07 -11.01 -17.36
C VAL A 5 -12.27 -10.16 -16.98
N ASP A 6 -13.47 -10.70 -17.16
CA ASP A 6 -14.74 -10.01 -16.91
C ASP A 6 -15.00 -9.77 -15.41
N GLU A 7 -14.55 -10.68 -14.53
CA GLU A 7 -14.72 -10.57 -13.08
C GLU A 7 -13.49 -11.09 -12.33
N ALA A 8 -13.01 -10.33 -11.34
CA ALA A 8 -11.96 -10.74 -10.43
C ALA A 8 -12.48 -10.78 -8.99
N ILE A 9 -12.50 -11.98 -8.40
CA ILE A 9 -13.03 -12.22 -7.05
C ILE A 9 -11.85 -12.34 -6.08
N LEU A 10 -11.85 -11.49 -5.04
CA LEU A 10 -10.85 -11.59 -3.97
C LEU A 10 -11.34 -12.53 -2.88
N ALA A 11 -10.57 -13.57 -2.57
CA ALA A 11 -10.88 -14.48 -1.48
C ALA A 11 -10.30 -13.96 -0.14
N HIS A 12 -11.02 -14.18 0.96
CA HIS A 12 -10.56 -13.88 2.30
C HIS A 12 -9.53 -14.92 2.75
N PRO A 13 -8.24 -14.56 2.92
CA PRO A 13 -7.19 -15.55 3.09
C PRO A 13 -7.38 -16.44 4.32
N LEU A 14 -7.77 -15.87 5.47
CA LEU A 14 -7.97 -16.67 6.70
C LEU A 14 -9.15 -17.64 6.58
N LYS A 15 -10.33 -17.15 6.17
CA LYS A 15 -11.54 -17.99 6.04
C LYS A 15 -11.40 -19.05 4.95
N THR A 16 -10.82 -18.69 3.81
CA THR A 16 -10.56 -19.64 2.72
C THR A 16 -9.57 -20.71 3.14
N ARG A 17 -8.53 -20.37 3.91
CA ARG A 17 -7.56 -21.36 4.43
C ARG A 17 -8.23 -22.42 5.32
N VAL A 18 -9.23 -22.05 6.14
CA VAL A 18 -9.97 -23.03 6.96
C VAL A 18 -10.59 -24.16 6.11
N ILE A 19 -10.93 -23.87 4.84
CA ILE A 19 -11.64 -24.79 3.95
C ILE A 19 -10.70 -25.41 2.90
N ALA A 20 -9.64 -24.71 2.51
CA ALA A 20 -8.77 -25.08 1.38
C ALA A 20 -7.29 -25.23 1.75
N GLU A 21 -6.94 -25.40 3.02
CA GLU A 21 -5.56 -25.64 3.44
C GLU A 21 -5.09 -27.02 2.95
N ALA A 22 -4.20 -27.00 1.95
CA ALA A 22 -3.52 -28.18 1.44
C ALA A 22 -2.18 -28.40 2.16
N ARG A 23 -1.81 -29.66 2.38
CA ARG A 23 -0.53 -30.04 3.00
C ARG A 23 0.69 -29.67 2.12
N ILE A 24 0.50 -29.63 0.81
CA ILE A 24 1.51 -29.24 -0.18
C ILE A 24 1.01 -27.97 -0.85
N LYS A 25 1.75 -26.88 -0.68
CA LYS A 25 1.41 -25.56 -1.22
C LYS A 25 2.20 -25.29 -2.48
N THR A 26 1.53 -25.30 -3.63
CA THR A 26 2.10 -24.87 -4.92
C THR A 26 1.07 -24.05 -5.67
N ASP A 27 1.52 -23.09 -6.48
CA ASP A 27 0.62 -22.18 -7.21
C ASP A 27 -0.39 -22.93 -8.09
N SER A 28 0.00 -24.08 -8.64
CA SER A 28 -0.88 -24.94 -9.44
C SER A 28 -2.01 -25.58 -8.60
N ILE A 29 -1.66 -26.14 -7.44
CA ILE A 29 -2.64 -26.77 -6.54
C ILE A 29 -3.58 -25.70 -5.95
N ASP A 30 -3.03 -24.57 -5.53
CA ASP A 30 -3.80 -23.47 -4.94
C ASP A 30 -4.79 -22.88 -5.96
N SER A 31 -4.36 -22.69 -7.21
CA SER A 31 -5.24 -22.20 -8.29
C SER A 31 -6.38 -23.17 -8.59
N ASN A 32 -6.09 -24.47 -8.66
CA ASN A 32 -7.12 -25.49 -8.89
C ASN A 32 -8.10 -25.57 -7.71
N THR A 33 -7.59 -25.51 -6.48
CA THR A 33 -8.42 -25.51 -5.27
C THR A 33 -9.34 -24.28 -5.23
N LEU A 34 -8.83 -23.10 -5.56
CA LEU A 34 -9.65 -21.89 -5.67
C LEU A 34 -10.70 -21.99 -6.78
N ALA A 35 -10.38 -22.59 -7.93
CA ALA A 35 -11.33 -22.82 -9.00
C ALA A 35 -12.48 -23.76 -8.56
N HIS A 36 -12.15 -24.82 -7.82
CA HIS A 36 -13.15 -25.70 -7.22
C HIS A 36 -14.01 -24.99 -6.18
N LEU A 37 -13.42 -24.20 -5.29
CA LEU A 37 -14.17 -23.41 -4.32
C LEU A 37 -15.11 -22.41 -4.98
N LEU A 38 -14.65 -21.74 -6.04
CA LEU A 38 -15.48 -20.80 -6.79
C LEU A 38 -16.63 -21.52 -7.50
N ARG A 39 -16.35 -22.67 -8.14
CA ARG A 39 -17.36 -23.50 -8.81
C ARG A 39 -18.45 -24.00 -7.86
N LEU A 40 -18.08 -24.27 -6.60
CA LEU A 40 -19.00 -24.75 -5.56
C LEU A 40 -19.67 -23.60 -4.77
N ASP A 41 -19.39 -22.34 -5.12
CA ASP A 41 -19.81 -21.14 -4.37
C ASP A 41 -19.39 -21.15 -2.88
N LEU A 42 -18.26 -21.81 -2.58
CA LEU A 42 -17.69 -21.93 -1.24
C LEU A 42 -16.59 -20.88 -0.96
N ILE A 43 -16.35 -19.97 -1.91
CA ILE A 43 -15.31 -18.97 -1.75
C ILE A 43 -15.76 -17.88 -0.76
N SER A 44 -15.00 -17.72 0.32
CA SER A 44 -15.22 -16.61 1.25
C SER A 44 -14.79 -15.30 0.58
N ARG A 45 -15.72 -14.56 -0.04
CA ARG A 45 -15.39 -13.29 -0.73
C ARG A 45 -14.92 -12.23 0.28
N ALA A 46 -13.81 -11.58 -0.04
CA ALA A 46 -13.29 -10.42 0.67
C ALA A 46 -13.70 -9.13 -0.04
N TYR A 47 -13.85 -8.07 0.75
CA TYR A 47 -14.14 -6.75 0.21
C TYR A 47 -13.03 -6.30 -0.77
N THR A 48 -13.46 -5.95 -1.97
CA THR A 48 -12.62 -5.32 -2.99
C THR A 48 -13.19 -3.94 -3.28
N SER A 49 -12.41 -2.90 -3.01
CA SER A 49 -12.81 -1.55 -3.36
C SER A 49 -12.77 -1.34 -4.89
N SER A 50 -13.60 -0.44 -5.39
CA SER A 50 -13.63 -0.04 -6.81
C SER A 50 -12.25 0.40 -7.32
N PHE A 51 -12.06 0.33 -8.63
CA PHE A 51 -10.84 0.78 -9.30
C PHE A 51 -10.50 2.24 -8.94
N GLU A 52 -11.48 3.14 -9.03
CA GLU A 52 -11.35 4.56 -8.67
C GLU A 52 -10.84 4.75 -7.24
N THR A 53 -11.41 4.00 -6.29
CA THR A 53 -10.97 4.08 -4.88
C THR A 53 -9.54 3.55 -4.71
N ARG A 54 -9.15 2.50 -5.45
CA ARG A 54 -7.78 1.98 -5.42
C ARG A 54 -6.79 3.01 -5.96
N ASP A 55 -7.15 3.69 -7.05
CA ASP A 55 -6.29 4.69 -7.69
C ASP A 55 -6.10 5.92 -6.81
N LEU A 56 -7.18 6.44 -6.21
CA LEU A 56 -7.09 7.53 -5.24
C LEU A 56 -6.20 7.17 -4.05
N ARG A 57 -6.32 5.94 -3.51
CA ARG A 57 -5.42 5.47 -2.44
C ARG A 57 -3.98 5.33 -2.90
N ASN A 58 -3.73 4.95 -4.15
CA ASN A 58 -2.38 4.90 -4.72
C ASN A 58 -1.76 6.30 -4.76
N LEU A 59 -2.51 7.30 -5.25
CA LEU A 59 -2.07 8.69 -5.27
C LEU A 59 -1.77 9.23 -3.88
N LEU A 60 -2.66 8.97 -2.90
CA LEU A 60 -2.43 9.38 -1.51
C LEU A 60 -1.19 8.71 -0.91
N ARG A 61 -0.99 7.40 -1.13
CA ARG A 61 0.22 6.70 -0.68
C ARG A 61 1.49 7.26 -1.32
N PHE A 62 1.43 7.62 -2.59
CA PHE A 62 2.55 8.27 -3.28
C PHE A 62 2.87 9.64 -2.66
N ARG A 63 1.85 10.49 -2.44
CA ARG A 63 2.01 11.76 -1.73
C ARG A 63 2.65 11.54 -0.36
N MET A 64 2.15 10.59 0.43
CA MET A 64 2.72 10.27 1.76
C MET A 64 4.19 9.86 1.67
N ALA A 65 4.57 9.06 0.67
CA ALA A 65 5.97 8.66 0.47
C ALA A 65 6.86 9.87 0.17
N LEU A 66 6.43 10.77 -0.71
CA LEU A 66 7.16 12.00 -1.01
C LEU A 66 7.30 12.91 0.22
N VAL A 67 6.23 13.03 1.01
CA VAL A 67 6.29 13.80 2.28
C VAL A 67 7.33 13.19 3.22
N LYS A 68 7.37 11.86 3.38
CA LYS A 68 8.39 11.20 4.21
C LYS A 68 9.82 11.45 3.72
N VAL A 69 10.06 11.36 2.41
CA VAL A 69 11.38 11.66 1.83
C VAL A 69 11.77 13.10 2.12
N ARG A 70 10.87 14.05 1.87
CA ARG A 70 11.07 15.47 2.17
C ARG A 70 11.41 15.70 3.65
N THR A 71 10.65 15.13 4.58
CA THR A 71 10.90 15.26 6.02
C THR A 71 12.24 14.62 6.43
N SER A 72 12.57 13.45 5.88
CA SER A 72 13.85 12.77 6.15
C SER A 72 15.05 13.61 5.72
N LEU A 73 15.00 14.19 4.52
CA LEU A 73 16.04 15.08 4.02
C LEU A 73 16.19 16.32 4.90
N LYS A 74 15.07 16.94 5.31
CA LYS A 74 15.09 18.08 6.23
C LYS A 74 15.76 17.73 7.56
N ASN A 75 15.37 16.62 8.20
CA ASN A 75 15.96 16.16 9.46
C ASN A 75 17.46 15.88 9.33
N ARG A 76 17.90 15.38 8.17
CA ARG A 76 19.31 15.14 7.91
C ARG A 76 20.12 16.43 7.82
N VAL A 77 19.57 17.47 7.19
CA VAL A 77 20.21 18.79 7.15
C VAL A 77 20.28 19.39 8.55
N HIS A 78 19.20 19.31 9.34
CA HIS A 78 19.21 19.73 10.74
C HIS A 78 20.32 19.06 11.55
N ALA A 79 20.41 17.73 11.47
CA ALA A 79 21.44 16.99 12.18
C ALA A 79 22.87 17.42 11.79
N ILE A 80 23.09 17.82 10.54
CA ILE A 80 24.38 18.34 10.08
C ILE A 80 24.64 19.74 10.64
N LEU A 81 23.67 20.65 10.59
CA LEU A 81 23.81 22.01 11.13
C LEU A 81 24.06 22.00 12.64
N ASP A 82 23.27 21.20 13.37
CA ASP A 82 23.39 21.04 14.82
C ASP A 82 24.77 20.49 15.20
N ARG A 83 25.29 19.51 14.44
CA ARG A 83 26.62 18.94 14.67
C ARG A 83 27.76 19.96 14.47
N ASN A 84 27.56 20.96 13.61
CA ASN A 84 28.55 22.00 13.35
C ASN A 84 28.32 23.27 14.17
N HIS A 85 27.35 23.27 15.11
CA HIS A 85 26.96 24.43 15.91
C HIS A 85 26.59 25.67 15.07
N ILE A 86 26.00 25.45 13.89
CA ILE A 86 25.55 26.51 12.99
C ILE A 86 24.08 26.80 13.27
N GLU A 87 23.79 27.96 13.85
CA GLU A 87 22.43 28.45 14.01
C GLU A 87 22.03 29.30 12.81
N GLU A 88 21.26 28.72 11.89
CA GLU A 88 20.72 29.44 10.73
C GLU A 88 19.20 29.68 10.92
N PRO A 89 18.76 30.91 11.24
CA PRO A 89 17.35 31.23 11.47
C PRO A 89 16.47 30.99 10.23
N THR A 90 17.03 31.24 9.04
CA THR A 90 16.35 31.07 7.75
C THR A 90 15.92 29.62 7.50
N PHE A 91 16.72 28.65 7.97
CA PHE A 91 16.39 27.22 7.80
C PHE A 91 15.23 26.79 8.71
N LYS A 92 15.05 27.43 9.88
CA LYS A 92 13.87 27.24 10.74
C LYS A 92 12.60 27.77 10.06
N GLU A 93 12.66 28.87 9.31
CA GLU A 93 11.49 29.46 8.66
C GLU A 93 10.98 28.66 7.44
N LEU A 94 11.90 28.01 6.71
CA LEU A 94 11.58 27.06 5.63
C LEU A 94 10.82 25.80 6.12
N LEU A 95 10.80 25.56 7.43
CA LEU A 95 10.04 24.46 8.05
C LEU A 95 8.54 24.75 8.01
N THR A 96 8.15 25.96 8.41
CA THR A 96 6.76 26.41 8.57
C THR A 96 6.08 26.79 7.25
N SER A 97 6.82 27.32 6.29
CA SER A 97 6.25 27.84 5.04
C SER A 97 5.82 26.75 4.06
N LEU A 98 6.38 25.53 4.18
CA LEU A 98 6.01 24.37 3.34
C LEU A 98 4.85 23.53 3.90
N GLU A 99 4.46 23.73 5.17
CA GLU A 99 3.28 23.11 5.77
C GLU A 99 1.99 23.87 5.41
N LYS A 100 2.10 25.16 5.10
CA LYS A 100 0.97 26.04 4.74
C LYS A 100 0.45 25.88 3.30
N LEU A 101 1.11 25.05 2.47
CA LEU A 101 0.77 24.81 1.06
C LEU A 101 0.04 23.47 0.82
N ALA A 102 -0.32 22.75 1.88
CA ALA A 102 -0.99 21.45 1.84
C ALA A 102 -2.46 21.54 2.24
#